data_AF-A0A9P4V7G7-F1
#
_entry.id   AF-A0A9P4V7G7-F1
#
_cell.length_a   1.000
_cell.length_b   1.000
_cell.length_c   1.000
_cell.angle_alpha   90.00
_cell.angle_beta   90.00
_cell.angle_gamma   90.00
#
_symmetry.space_group_name_H-M   'P 1'
#
loop_
_entity.id
_entity.type
_entity.pdbx_description
1 polymer ?
#
loop_
_entity_poly.entity_id
_entity_poly.type
_entity_poly.pdbx_seq_one_letter_code
_entity_poly.pdbx_strand_id
1 'polypeptide(L)'
;MTFGILQSPNPTSRSTSIDSITSTPPVSVSQLSSPLITHPGPHYPTPTRPRKRQQTESVEIIGHVLSNKKFRCSNKNCMNANFGRQADLRRHYEQRHERNRAEYFCPHSGCSRSHPTGGGKGRGFGTRKDKCEEHIRNVHKGEIDPGEAQQFQSDRS
;
A
#
# COMPACT_ATOMS: atom_id res chain seq x y z
N MET A 1 -48.00 -47.53 -8.13
CA MET A 1 -47.02 -46.60 -7.56
C MET A 1 -47.22 -45.26 -8.25
N THR A 2 -47.66 -44.26 -7.49
CA THR A 2 -48.26 -43.01 -7.96
C THR A 2 -47.19 -41.97 -8.28
N PHE A 3 -47.38 -41.21 -9.36
CA PHE A 3 -46.54 -40.07 -9.78
C PHE A 3 -46.69 -38.87 -8.85
N GLY A 4 -45.57 -38.18 -8.55
CA GLY A 4 -45.57 -36.88 -7.89
C GLY A 4 -44.62 -35.92 -8.63
N ILE A 5 -45.19 -34.88 -9.21
CA ILE A 5 -44.57 -33.90 -10.11
C ILE A 5 -44.37 -32.57 -9.35
N LEU A 6 -43.23 -31.89 -9.60
CA LEU A 6 -42.96 -30.43 -9.55
C LEU A 6 -43.31 -29.62 -8.27
N GLN A 7 -42.30 -28.91 -7.73
CA GLN A 7 -42.22 -27.43 -7.85
C GLN A 7 -40.92 -26.85 -7.28
N SER A 8 -40.28 -26.00 -8.09
CA SER A 8 -39.26 -25.01 -7.68
C SER A 8 -39.93 -23.69 -7.31
N PRO A 9 -39.38 -22.92 -6.36
CA PRO A 9 -39.57 -21.47 -6.34
C PRO A 9 -38.32 -20.69 -6.83
N ASN A 10 -38.61 -19.72 -7.70
CA ASN A 10 -37.74 -18.76 -8.38
C ASN A 10 -37.19 -17.65 -7.43
N PRO A 11 -36.21 -16.82 -7.86
CA PRO A 11 -35.44 -15.90 -7.03
C PRO A 11 -36.14 -14.57 -6.78
N THR A 12 -35.94 -14.01 -5.59
CA THR A 12 -36.32 -12.63 -5.26
C THR A 12 -35.19 -11.67 -5.61
N SER A 13 -35.36 -10.94 -6.69
CA SER A 13 -34.65 -9.72 -7.03
C SER A 13 -35.05 -8.60 -6.08
N ARG A 14 -34.07 -7.85 -5.54
CA ARG A 14 -34.34 -6.61 -4.82
C ARG A 14 -33.47 -5.49 -5.39
N SER A 15 -34.09 -4.73 -6.29
CA SER A 15 -33.68 -3.39 -6.71
C SER A 15 -34.08 -2.37 -5.66
N THR A 16 -33.13 -1.54 -5.23
CA THR A 16 -33.37 -0.17 -4.74
C THR A 16 -32.09 0.62 -5.08
N SER A 17 -32.11 1.40 -6.16
CA SER A 17 -32.39 2.84 -6.16
C SER A 17 -31.21 3.65 -5.62
N ILE A 18 -30.49 4.20 -6.60
CA ILE A 18 -29.53 5.29 -6.56
C ILE A 18 -30.16 6.61 -6.10
N ASP A 19 -29.28 7.56 -5.80
CA ASP A 19 -29.45 9.02 -5.71
C ASP A 19 -29.55 9.61 -4.29
N SER A 20 -28.39 10.10 -3.83
CA SER A 20 -28.31 11.21 -2.88
C SER A 20 -27.03 12.00 -3.16
N ILE A 21 -27.18 12.92 -4.10
CA ILE A 21 -26.33 14.07 -4.40
C ILE A 21 -26.25 14.97 -3.16
N THR A 22 -25.12 14.94 -2.44
CA THR A 22 -24.81 15.94 -1.41
C THR A 22 -24.09 17.11 -2.07
N SER A 23 -24.82 18.21 -2.23
CA SER A 23 -24.30 19.53 -2.59
C SER A 23 -23.24 19.97 -1.60
N THR A 24 -22.03 20.25 -2.09
CA THR A 24 -20.96 20.90 -1.33
C THR A 24 -21.09 22.42 -1.47
N PRO A 25 -20.98 23.21 -0.39
CA PRO A 25 -20.91 24.66 -0.49
C PRO A 25 -19.51 25.11 -0.96
N PRO A 26 -19.40 26.19 -1.77
CA PRO A 26 -18.12 26.77 -2.13
C PRO A 26 -17.55 27.56 -0.93
N VAL A 27 -16.53 27.02 -0.29
CA VAL A 27 -15.69 27.76 0.67
C VAL A 27 -14.86 28.79 -0.08
N SER A 28 -15.12 30.07 0.21
CA SER A 28 -14.32 31.21 -0.24
C SER A 28 -12.91 31.12 0.33
N VAL A 29 -11.92 30.97 -0.56
CA VAL A 29 -10.51 30.99 -0.22
C VAL A 29 -10.02 32.44 -0.28
N SER A 30 -9.91 33.07 0.90
CA SER A 30 -9.21 34.35 1.03
C SER A 30 -7.72 34.14 0.72
N GLN A 31 -7.27 34.76 -0.37
CA GLN A 31 -5.88 34.78 -0.78
C GLN A 31 -5.07 35.65 0.18
N LEU A 32 -4.28 35.04 1.06
CA LEU A 32 -3.18 35.75 1.73
C LEU A 32 -1.92 35.63 0.87
N SER A 33 -1.58 36.73 0.22
CA SER A 33 -0.31 36.99 -0.44
C SER A 33 0.82 36.90 0.59
N SER A 34 1.59 35.81 0.57
CA SER A 34 2.80 35.70 1.39
C SER A 34 3.99 36.28 0.61
N PRO A 35 4.82 37.17 1.21
CA PRO A 35 5.99 37.72 0.55
C PRO A 35 7.08 36.66 0.36
N LEU A 36 7.76 36.70 -0.79
CA LEU A 36 8.98 35.94 -1.08
C LEU A 36 10.08 36.38 -0.11
N ILE A 37 10.41 35.53 0.86
CA ILE A 37 11.66 35.65 1.61
C ILE A 37 12.72 34.84 0.87
N THR A 38 13.51 35.51 0.05
CA THR A 38 14.70 34.93 -0.57
C THR A 38 15.84 34.93 0.46
N HIS A 39 16.01 33.82 1.16
CA HIS A 39 17.22 33.60 1.97
C HIS A 39 18.31 32.93 1.11
N PRO A 40 19.49 33.55 0.92
CA PRO A 40 20.67 32.84 0.44
C PRO A 40 21.13 31.90 1.56
N GLY A 41 20.85 30.60 1.40
CA GLY A 41 21.28 29.58 2.36
C GLY A 41 22.80 29.36 2.33
N PRO A 42 23.43 29.01 3.47
CA PRO A 42 24.85 28.70 3.52
C PRO A 42 25.19 27.47 2.67
N HIS A 43 26.27 27.56 1.88
CA HIS A 43 26.84 26.44 1.16
C HIS A 43 27.50 25.46 2.14
N TYR A 44 26.77 24.41 2.52
CA TYR A 44 27.36 23.29 3.25
C TYR A 44 28.07 22.36 2.25
N PRO A 45 29.34 21.97 2.50
CA PRO A 45 30.01 20.98 1.69
C PRO A 45 29.26 19.65 1.82
N THR A 46 28.77 19.14 0.69
CA THR A 46 28.05 17.87 0.63
C THR A 46 29.02 16.73 0.91
N PRO A 47 28.74 15.86 1.91
CA PRO A 47 29.55 14.68 2.14
C PRO A 47 29.46 13.76 0.93
N THR A 48 30.61 13.48 0.30
CA THR A 48 30.75 12.55 -0.80
C THR A 48 30.31 11.17 -0.34
N ARG A 49 29.10 10.79 -0.74
CA ARG A 49 28.46 9.53 -0.34
C ARG A 49 29.28 8.36 -0.90
N PRO A 50 29.69 7.39 -0.06
CA PRO A 50 30.44 6.23 -0.54
C PRO A 50 29.63 5.49 -1.61
N ARG A 51 30.29 5.24 -2.74
CA ARG A 51 29.71 4.59 -3.93
C ARG A 51 29.27 3.19 -3.56
N LYS A 52 27.97 3.02 -3.25
CA LYS A 52 27.36 1.72 -2.99
C LYS A 52 27.61 0.82 -4.19
N ARG A 53 28.23 -0.34 -3.91
CA ARG A 53 28.50 -1.44 -4.85
C ARG A 53 27.19 -1.75 -5.58
N GLN A 54 27.17 -1.54 -6.89
CA GLN A 54 25.98 -1.76 -7.73
C GLN A 54 25.67 -3.25 -7.69
N GLN A 55 24.67 -3.64 -6.90
CA GLN A 55 24.03 -4.93 -7.07
C GLN A 55 23.47 -4.97 -8.48
N THR A 56 23.81 -6.02 -9.22
CA THR A 56 23.23 -6.32 -10.52
C THR A 56 21.76 -6.65 -10.31
N GLU A 57 20.91 -5.62 -10.22
CA GLU A 57 19.48 -5.77 -10.11
C GLU A 57 18.97 -6.42 -11.40
N SER A 58 18.36 -7.59 -11.27
CA SER A 58 17.66 -8.25 -12.37
C SER A 58 16.62 -7.28 -12.92
N VAL A 59 16.79 -6.87 -14.18
CA VAL A 59 15.85 -5.95 -14.84
C VAL A 59 14.53 -6.68 -15.04
N GLU A 60 13.58 -6.49 -14.12
CA GLU A 60 12.24 -7.06 -14.23
C GLU A 60 11.32 -6.15 -15.05
N ILE A 61 10.58 -6.75 -15.99
CA ILE A 61 9.59 -6.05 -16.79
C ILE A 61 8.32 -5.84 -15.95
N ILE A 62 8.10 -4.60 -15.54
CA ILE A 62 6.94 -4.18 -14.74
C ILE A 62 5.64 -4.14 -15.59
N GLY A 63 5.76 -3.76 -16.87
CA GLY A 63 4.63 -3.62 -17.77
C GLY A 63 5.00 -3.25 -19.20
N HIS A 64 3.98 -3.11 -20.05
CA HIS A 64 4.10 -2.82 -21.48
C HIS A 64 3.46 -1.47 -21.81
N VAL A 65 4.05 -0.77 -22.77
CA VAL A 65 3.45 0.42 -23.41
C VAL A 65 2.61 -0.06 -24.58
N LEU A 66 1.34 0.33 -24.61
CA LEU A 66 0.41 -0.01 -25.68
C LEU A 66 0.47 1.07 -26.79
N SER A 67 0.06 0.69 -28.01
CA SER A 67 0.01 1.61 -29.16
C SER A 67 -0.89 2.84 -28.93
N ASN A 68 -1.89 2.72 -28.05
CA ASN A 68 -2.78 3.82 -27.63
C ASN A 68 -2.18 4.74 -26.56
N LYS A 69 -0.85 4.69 -26.32
CA LYS A 69 -0.12 5.45 -25.30
C LYS A 69 -0.56 5.18 -23.84
N LYS A 70 -1.28 4.08 -23.60
CA LYS A 70 -1.59 3.59 -22.24
C LYS A 70 -0.56 2.56 -21.81
N PHE A 71 -0.54 2.28 -20.51
CA PHE A 71 0.36 1.32 -19.89
C PHE A 71 -0.42 0.12 -19.38
N ARG A 72 0.11 -1.10 -19.55
CA ARG A 72 -0.50 -2.35 -19.08
C ARG A 72 0.48 -3.13 -18.20
N CYS A 73 -0.01 -3.74 -17.13
CA CYS A 73 0.83 -4.62 -16.31
C CYS A 73 1.26 -5.88 -17.08
N SER A 74 2.49 -6.36 -16.84
CA SER A 74 3.01 -7.60 -17.44
C SER A 74 2.43 -8.86 -16.81
N ASN A 75 1.84 -8.77 -15.61
CA ASN A 75 1.32 -9.93 -14.90
C ASN A 75 -0.04 -10.38 -15.48
N LYS A 76 -0.18 -11.70 -15.72
CA LYS A 76 -1.41 -12.34 -16.22
C LYS A 76 -2.64 -12.07 -15.34
N ASN A 77 -2.44 -11.93 -14.03
CA ASN A 77 -3.52 -11.63 -13.08
C ASN A 77 -4.03 -10.18 -13.17
N CYS A 78 -3.41 -9.34 -13.99
CA CYS A 78 -3.73 -7.92 -14.13
C CYS A 78 -4.06 -7.54 -15.58
N MET A 79 -4.52 -8.50 -16.40
CA MET A 79 -4.85 -8.29 -17.82
C MET A 79 -5.82 -7.13 -18.08
N ASN A 80 -6.73 -6.87 -17.14
CA ASN A 80 -7.74 -5.80 -17.26
C ASN A 80 -7.27 -4.45 -16.71
N ALA A 81 -6.07 -4.36 -16.13
CA ALA A 81 -5.54 -3.15 -15.53
C ALA A 81 -4.74 -2.33 -16.57
N ASN A 82 -5.38 -1.30 -17.11
CA ASN A 82 -4.77 -0.33 -18.01
C ASN A 82 -4.66 1.04 -17.32
N PHE A 83 -3.52 1.69 -17.47
CA PHE A 83 -3.21 2.96 -16.81
C PHE A 83 -2.98 4.05 -17.86
N GLY A 84 -3.47 5.26 -17.58
CA GLY A 84 -3.20 6.43 -18.41
C GLY A 84 -1.81 7.02 -18.20
N ARG A 85 -1.17 6.73 -17.05
CA ARG A 85 0.14 7.27 -16.67
C ARG A 85 1.07 6.14 -16.21
N GLN A 86 2.36 6.28 -16.51
CA GLN A 86 3.39 5.32 -16.09
C GLN A 86 3.52 5.25 -14.55
N ALA A 87 3.31 6.38 -13.86
CA ALA A 87 3.34 6.44 -12.40
C ALA A 87 2.29 5.50 -11.76
N ASP A 88 1.09 5.42 -12.35
CA ASP A 88 0.02 4.56 -11.85
C ASP A 88 0.35 3.07 -12.07
N LEU A 89 0.98 2.72 -13.21
CA LEU A 89 1.49 1.37 -13.45
C LEU A 89 2.56 0.99 -12.42
N ARG A 90 3.51 1.89 -12.13
CA ARG A 90 4.56 1.63 -11.15
C ARG A 90 3.96 1.38 -9.76
N ARG A 91 3.06 2.27 -9.32
CA ARG A 91 2.33 2.10 -8.06
C ARG A 91 1.55 0.79 -8.02
N HIS A 92 0.88 0.42 -9.11
CA HIS A 92 0.17 -0.85 -9.21
C HIS A 92 1.13 -2.03 -9.01
N TYR A 93 2.30 -2.01 -9.65
CA TYR A 93 3.27 -3.09 -9.55
C TYR A 93 3.88 -3.21 -8.16
N GLU A 94 4.29 -2.10 -7.54
CA GLU A 94 4.76 -2.08 -6.14
C GLU A 94 3.69 -2.68 -5.20
N GLN A 95 2.44 -2.26 -5.36
CA GLN A 95 1.34 -2.71 -4.50
C GLN A 95 0.77 -4.09 -4.80
N ARG A 96 0.96 -4.65 -6.01
CA ARG A 96 0.35 -5.92 -6.43
C ARG A 96 1.34 -7.02 -6.76
N HIS A 97 2.53 -6.69 -7.25
CA HIS A 97 3.52 -7.66 -7.74
C HIS A 97 4.84 -7.68 -6.98
N GLU A 98 5.16 -6.65 -6.20
CA GLU A 98 6.39 -6.69 -5.39
C GLU A 98 6.38 -7.92 -4.46
N ARG A 99 7.36 -8.81 -4.68
CA ARG A 99 7.45 -10.13 -4.04
C ARG A 99 8.05 -10.05 -2.63
N ASN A 100 8.90 -9.05 -2.38
CA ASN A 100 9.58 -8.79 -1.11
C ASN A 100 8.96 -7.61 -0.37
N ARG A 101 7.65 -7.67 -0.17
CA ARG A 101 6.98 -6.66 0.62
C ARG A 101 7.28 -6.89 2.09
N ALA A 102 8.05 -5.96 2.67
CA ALA A 102 8.21 -5.90 4.11
C ALA A 102 6.82 -5.71 4.74
N GLU A 103 6.34 -6.73 5.44
CA GLU A 103 5.14 -6.64 6.24
C GLU A 103 5.49 -5.89 7.53
N TYR A 104 4.73 -4.83 7.82
CA TYR A 104 4.91 -4.04 9.03
C TYR A 104 3.98 -4.57 10.12
N PHE A 105 4.56 -4.91 11.25
CA PHE A 105 3.87 -5.33 12.47
C PHE A 105 4.08 -4.29 13.57
N CYS A 106 3.16 -4.26 14.53
CA CYS A 106 3.39 -3.49 15.74
C CYS A 106 4.53 -4.15 16.54
N PRO A 107 5.58 -3.41 16.95
CA PRO A 107 6.69 -3.95 17.74
C PRO A 107 6.29 -4.25 19.20
N HIS A 108 5.17 -3.71 19.68
CA HIS A 108 4.75 -3.88 21.07
C HIS A 108 4.29 -5.31 21.33
N SER A 109 4.96 -5.99 22.27
CA SER A 109 4.66 -7.37 22.65
C SER A 109 3.23 -7.48 23.21
N GLY A 110 2.47 -8.47 22.75
CA GLY A 110 1.08 -8.65 23.17
C GLY A 110 0.07 -7.72 22.47
N CYS A 111 0.50 -6.86 21.55
CA CYS A 111 -0.43 -6.11 20.71
C CYS A 111 -1.14 -7.07 19.73
N SER A 112 -2.45 -6.92 19.55
CA SER A 112 -3.22 -7.72 18.56
C SER A 112 -2.76 -7.53 17.10
N ARG A 113 -1.92 -6.52 16.84
CA ARG A 113 -1.30 -6.20 15.56
C ARG A 113 0.21 -6.54 15.51
N SER A 114 0.77 -7.17 16.56
CA SER A 114 2.14 -7.65 16.56
C SER A 114 2.30 -8.95 15.80
N HIS A 115 3.55 -9.35 15.57
CA HIS A 115 3.85 -10.66 14.99
C HIS A 115 3.48 -11.76 16.00
N PRO A 116 2.69 -12.78 15.62
CA PRO A 116 2.36 -13.87 16.53
C PRO A 116 3.58 -14.77 16.73
N THR A 117 3.97 -14.99 17.98
CA THR A 117 5.12 -15.84 18.37
C THR A 117 4.95 -17.31 17.91
N GLY A 118 3.74 -17.73 17.54
CA GLY A 118 3.40 -19.11 17.12
C GLY A 118 3.31 -19.37 15.60
N GLY A 119 3.85 -18.50 14.74
CA GLY A 119 4.00 -18.80 13.30
C GLY A 119 2.74 -18.66 12.43
N GLY A 120 1.73 -17.90 12.88
CA GLY A 120 0.56 -17.55 12.07
C GLY A 120 0.75 -16.28 11.23
N LYS A 121 -0.05 -16.09 10.17
CA LYS A 121 -0.18 -14.76 9.53
C LYS A 121 -0.86 -13.81 10.52
N GLY A 122 -0.06 -13.00 11.22
CA GLY A 122 -0.55 -11.97 12.13
C GLY A 122 -1.45 -10.95 11.42
N ARG A 123 -2.31 -10.25 12.17
CA ARG A 123 -3.11 -9.14 11.62
C ARG A 123 -2.27 -7.87 11.47
N GLY A 124 -1.12 -7.95 10.82
CA GLY A 124 -0.21 -6.81 10.61
C GLY A 124 -0.82 -5.71 9.73
N PHE A 125 -0.05 -4.64 9.51
CA PHE A 125 -0.44 -3.51 8.67
C PHE A 125 -0.19 -3.75 7.17
N GLY A 126 0.23 -4.96 6.81
CA GLY A 126 0.68 -5.27 5.45
C GLY A 126 1.86 -4.38 5.09
N THR A 127 1.77 -3.67 3.97
CA THR A 127 2.91 -2.88 3.44
C THR A 127 2.89 -1.41 3.79
N ARG A 128 1.92 -1.00 4.60
CA ARG A 128 1.68 0.41 4.91
C ARG A 128 2.37 0.80 6.21
N LYS A 129 3.62 1.28 6.08
CA LYS A 129 4.40 1.80 7.21
C LYS A 129 3.70 2.96 7.91
N ASP A 130 3.08 3.86 7.14
CA ASP A 130 2.29 5.00 7.62
C ASP A 130 1.20 4.57 8.61
N LYS A 131 0.53 3.45 8.33
CA LYS A 131 -0.52 2.92 9.19
C LYS A 131 0.02 2.25 10.45
N CYS A 132 1.18 1.63 10.38
CA CYS A 132 1.85 1.11 11.56
C CYS A 132 2.29 2.26 12.49
N GLU A 133 2.90 3.32 11.94
CA GLU A 133 3.35 4.49 12.72
C GLU A 133 2.19 5.28 13.34
N GLU A 134 1.09 5.44 12.58
CA GLU A 134 -0.14 6.02 13.11
C GLU A 134 -0.71 5.18 14.26
N HIS A 135 -0.71 3.85 14.12
CA HIS A 135 -1.12 2.95 15.19
C HIS A 135 -0.24 3.09 16.43
N ILE A 136 1.09 3.11 16.28
CA ILE A 136 2.01 3.25 17.41
C ILE A 136 1.78 4.58 18.14
N ARG A 137 1.60 5.68 17.40
CA ARG A 137 1.31 6.99 18.01
C ARG A 137 -0.02 7.02 18.75
N ASN A 138 -1.08 6.45 18.16
CA ASN A 138 -2.43 6.57 18.70
C ASN A 138 -2.73 5.53 19.79
N VAL A 139 -2.20 4.31 19.65
CA VAL A 139 -2.48 3.17 20.54
C VAL A 139 -1.39 3.00 21.59
N HIS A 140 -0.12 3.17 21.22
CA HIS A 140 1.02 3.00 22.13
C HIS A 140 1.62 4.33 22.58
N LYS A 141 0.99 5.47 22.27
CA LYS A 141 1.45 6.83 22.64
C LYS A 141 2.90 7.12 22.23
N GLY A 142 3.41 6.43 21.20
CA GLY A 142 4.80 6.55 20.73
C GLY A 142 5.81 5.69 21.48
N GLU A 143 5.40 4.86 22.44
CA GLU A 143 6.26 3.89 23.09
C GLU A 143 6.49 2.70 22.14
N ILE A 144 7.74 2.55 21.71
CA ILE A 144 8.22 1.38 20.98
C ILE A 144 9.06 0.60 21.98
N ASP A 145 8.59 -0.56 22.40
CA ASP A 145 9.45 -1.48 23.15
C ASP A 145 10.50 -2.04 22.16
N PRO A 146 11.80 -1.75 22.34
CA PRO A 146 12.85 -2.18 21.42
C PRO A 146 13.19 -3.67 21.54
N GLY A 147 12.24 -4.51 21.98
CA GLY A 147 12.52 -5.83 22.55
C GLY A 147 12.74 -6.99 21.60
N GLU A 148 12.60 -6.86 20.27
CA GLU A 148 12.72 -8.05 19.39
C GLU A 148 13.01 -7.73 17.90
N ALA A 149 13.92 -6.80 17.64
CA ALA A 149 14.47 -6.61 16.29
C ALA A 149 15.91 -7.12 16.24
N GLN A 150 16.11 -8.42 15.98
CA GLN A 150 17.30 -9.09 15.38
C GLN A 150 17.61 -10.46 16.01
N GLN A 151 16.98 -11.55 15.56
CA GLN A 151 17.53 -12.90 15.77
C GLN A 151 17.06 -13.87 14.67
N PHE A 152 17.56 -13.71 13.44
CA PHE A 152 17.29 -14.70 12.38
C PHE A 152 18.45 -14.89 11.38
N GLN A 153 19.70 -14.61 11.76
CA GLN A 153 20.87 -14.77 10.88
C GLN A 153 22.06 -15.54 11.49
N SER A 154 21.84 -16.55 12.35
CA SER A 154 22.97 -17.29 12.94
C SER A 154 22.96 -18.83 12.83
N ASP A 155 21.97 -19.48 12.21
CA ASP A 155 21.99 -20.94 12.01
C ASP A 155 22.19 -21.33 10.54
N ARG A 156 23.44 -21.23 10.09
CA ARG A 156 23.94 -21.94 8.91
C ARG A 156 25.46 -22.12 9.03
N SER A 157 25.85 -23.03 9.92
CA SER A 157 27.16 -23.71 9.86
C SER A 157 27.02 -25.01 9.08
#